data_AF-A0A7S6MCR8-F1
#
_entry.id   AF-A0A7S6MCR8-F1
#
_cell.length_a   1.000
_cell.length_b   1.000
_cell.length_c   1.000
_cell.angle_alpha   90.00
_cell.angle_beta   90.00
_cell.angle_gamma   90.00
#
_symmetry.space_group_name_H-M   'P 1'
#
loop_
_entity.id
_entity.type
_entity.pdbx_description
1 polymer ?
#
loop_
_entity_poly.entity_id
_entity_poly.type
_entity_poly.pdbx_seq_one_letter_code
_entity_poly.pdbx_strand_id
1 'polypeptide(L)'
;MLDTTRFFFAQCSGMLPRIGVDGELYIGFLSGSAVRVARSVSLDTNGVPQFSSLLTAATVDAGYSYAWFPGNFRVPRIACIAVDPSDSKKVHAVWADKTNAVGSRVNVDLYWTMTEDATATTVSWRTPEIIMGGESIEGDQFFPWIEKDAHGRLHFLFIDGRRGRWAGANPHDAANGINARVDAPAPATLPSPCVGAERRNPARRTC
;
A
#
# COMPACT_ATOMS: atom_id res chain seq x y z
N MET A 1 -26.71 3.83 -4.35
CA MET A 1 -26.49 4.74 -3.19
C MET A 1 -25.53 4.03 -2.23
N LEU A 2 -24.37 4.62 -1.92
CA LEU A 2 -23.49 4.07 -0.89
C LEU A 2 -24.30 4.02 0.42
N ASP A 3 -24.47 2.84 1.00
CA ASP A 3 -25.15 2.71 2.28
C ASP A 3 -24.25 3.33 3.36
N THR A 4 -24.49 4.61 3.65
CA THR A 4 -23.76 5.37 4.67
C THR A 4 -23.99 4.80 6.07
N THR A 5 -24.97 3.92 6.28
CA THR A 5 -25.16 3.22 7.56
C THR A 5 -24.20 2.05 7.74
N ARG A 6 -23.65 1.48 6.66
CA ARG A 6 -22.60 0.44 6.69
C ARG A 6 -21.19 0.96 6.49
N PHE A 7 -21.05 2.16 5.91
CA PHE A 7 -19.78 2.86 5.76
C PHE A 7 -19.74 4.12 6.65
N PHE A 8 -19.83 3.93 7.97
CA PHE A 8 -19.49 4.99 8.92
C PHE A 8 -17.97 5.07 9.07
N PHE A 9 -17.35 5.98 8.30
CA PHE A 9 -15.93 6.33 8.39
C PHE A 9 -15.65 7.19 9.63
N ALA A 10 -15.91 6.66 10.82
CA ALA A 10 -15.84 7.47 12.04
C ALA A 10 -14.43 8.03 12.33
N GLN A 11 -13.35 7.45 11.75
CA GLN A 11 -11.96 7.89 11.99
C GLN A 11 -11.01 7.65 10.78
N CYS A 12 -11.48 7.75 9.54
CA CYS A 12 -10.62 7.46 8.38
C CYS A 12 -9.79 8.67 7.97
N SER A 13 -8.50 8.64 8.29
CA SER A 13 -7.51 9.52 7.65
C SER A 13 -6.85 8.78 6.48
N GLY A 14 -6.80 9.42 5.31
CA GLY A 14 -6.00 8.99 4.14
C GLY A 14 -6.61 7.89 3.27
N MET A 15 -7.81 8.13 2.72
CA MET A 15 -8.35 7.28 1.65
C MET A 15 -7.66 7.63 0.33
N LEU A 16 -6.91 6.69 -0.22
CA LEU A 16 -6.36 6.79 -1.57
C LEU A 16 -7.12 5.81 -2.46
N PRO A 17 -8.22 6.25 -3.12
CA PRO A 17 -8.92 5.38 -4.06
C PRO A 17 -7.97 4.98 -5.20
N ARG A 18 -8.15 3.75 -5.69
CA ARG A 18 -7.42 3.17 -6.83
C ARG A 18 -8.40 2.57 -7.80
N ILE A 19 -8.06 2.60 -9.08
CA ILE A 19 -8.83 1.96 -10.14
C ILE A 19 -8.03 0.76 -10.64
N GLY A 20 -8.65 -0.42 -10.65
CA GLY A 20 -8.10 -1.63 -11.25
C GLY A 20 -8.11 -1.58 -12.78
N VAL A 21 -7.36 -2.46 -13.41
CA VAL A 21 -7.27 -2.53 -14.88
C VAL A 21 -8.63 -2.81 -15.55
N ASP A 22 -9.57 -3.46 -14.84
CA ASP A 22 -10.92 -3.74 -15.32
C ASP A 22 -11.94 -2.67 -14.89
N GLY A 23 -11.47 -1.54 -14.35
CA GLY A 23 -12.30 -0.40 -13.96
C GLY A 23 -12.88 -0.48 -12.54
N GLU A 24 -12.48 -1.46 -11.73
CA GLU A 24 -12.99 -1.57 -10.36
C GLU A 24 -12.40 -0.50 -9.45
N LEU A 25 -13.24 0.09 -8.60
CA LEU A 25 -12.83 0.99 -7.55
C LEU A 25 -12.39 0.22 -6.31
N TYR A 26 -11.16 0.47 -5.88
CA TYR A 26 -10.59 -0.01 -4.63
C TYR A 26 -10.43 1.15 -3.65
N ILE A 27 -10.76 0.91 -2.39
CA ILE A 27 -10.63 1.89 -1.31
C ILE A 27 -9.97 1.20 -0.11
N GLY A 28 -8.76 1.64 0.25
CA GLY A 28 -8.09 1.26 1.49
C GLY A 28 -8.49 2.18 2.64
N PHE A 29 -8.74 1.61 3.81
CA PHE A 29 -9.07 2.36 5.02
C PHE A 29 -8.83 1.54 6.29
N LEU A 30 -8.86 2.22 7.44
CA LEU A 30 -8.89 1.57 8.75
C LEU A 30 -10.31 1.53 9.28
N SER A 31 -10.70 0.39 9.86
CA SER A 31 -11.98 0.18 10.52
C SER A 31 -11.76 -0.58 11.83
N GLY A 32 -11.89 0.13 12.95
CA GLY A 32 -11.52 -0.41 14.26
C GLY A 32 -10.04 -0.80 14.28
N SER A 33 -9.76 -2.04 14.67
CA SER A 33 -8.40 -2.62 14.69
C SER A 33 -8.04 -3.37 13.41
N ALA A 34 -8.54 -2.96 12.24
CA ALA A 34 -8.29 -3.67 10.99
C ALA A 34 -7.97 -2.74 9.82
N VAL A 35 -6.98 -3.14 9.02
CA VAL A 35 -6.72 -2.61 7.68
C VAL A 35 -7.69 -3.28 6.72
N ARG A 36 -8.56 -2.48 6.11
CA ARG A 36 -9.63 -2.95 5.24
C ARG A 36 -9.44 -2.44 3.82
N VAL A 37 -9.88 -3.26 2.88
CA VAL A 37 -10.02 -2.87 1.47
C VAL A 37 -11.45 -3.16 1.04
N ALA A 38 -12.12 -2.15 0.48
CA ALA A 38 -13.37 -2.32 -0.25
C ALA A 38 -13.06 -2.35 -1.74
N ARG A 39 -13.69 -3.28 -2.47
CA ARG A 39 -13.59 -3.42 -3.93
C ARG A 39 -14.98 -3.35 -4.55
N SER A 40 -15.15 -2.57 -5.60
CA SER A 40 -16.39 -2.60 -6.37
C SER A 40 -16.48 -3.86 -7.22
N VAL A 41 -17.64 -4.51 -7.26
CA VAL A 41 -17.90 -5.71 -8.06
C VAL A 41 -18.81 -5.44 -9.26
N SER A 42 -19.55 -4.33 -9.24
CA SER A 42 -20.43 -3.90 -10.32
C SER A 42 -20.80 -2.43 -10.17
N LEU A 43 -21.53 -1.89 -11.15
CA LEU A 43 -22.22 -0.61 -11.06
C LEU A 43 -23.74 -0.86 -11.02
N ASP A 44 -24.49 -0.03 -10.29
CA ASP A 44 -25.95 -0.03 -10.40
C ASP A 44 -26.42 0.67 -11.70
N THR A 45 -27.74 0.76 -11.92
CA THR A 45 -28.32 1.38 -13.12
C THR A 45 -28.01 2.86 -13.27
N ASN A 46 -27.50 3.51 -12.21
CA ASN A 46 -27.10 4.91 -12.22
C ASN A 46 -25.57 5.08 -12.25
N GLY A 47 -24.82 3.98 -12.46
CA GLY A 47 -23.36 4.01 -12.48
C GLY A 47 -22.71 4.08 -11.09
N VAL A 48 -23.45 3.82 -10.01
CA VAL A 48 -22.88 3.86 -8.65
C VAL A 48 -22.20 2.51 -8.33
N PRO A 49 -20.93 2.52 -7.91
CA PRO A 49 -20.22 1.30 -7.53
C PRO A 49 -20.93 0.52 -6.42
N GLN A 50 -21.09 -0.77 -6.63
CA GLN A 50 -21.54 -1.74 -5.63
C GLN A 50 -20.32 -2.51 -5.12
N PHE A 51 -20.18 -2.64 -3.80
CA PHE A 51 -19.00 -3.22 -3.17
C PHE A 51 -19.23 -4.66 -2.72
N SER A 52 -18.17 -5.46 -2.74
CA SER A 52 -18.13 -6.78 -2.10
C SER A 52 -18.16 -6.66 -0.56
N SER A 53 -18.09 -7.81 0.11
CA SER A 53 -17.64 -7.85 1.51
C SER A 53 -16.27 -7.17 1.65
N LEU A 54 -16.04 -6.59 2.84
CA LEU A 54 -14.78 -5.92 3.16
C LEU A 54 -13.65 -6.95 3.31
N LEU A 55 -12.57 -6.74 2.58
CA LEU A 55 -11.36 -7.54 2.69
C LEU A 55 -10.56 -7.08 3.91
N THR A 56 -10.04 -8.02 4.71
CA THR A 56 -9.15 -7.71 5.83
C THR A 56 -7.72 -8.00 5.45
N ALA A 57 -6.91 -6.96 5.27
CA ALA A 57 -5.49 -7.12 4.95
C ALA A 57 -4.67 -7.47 6.21
N ALA A 58 -4.98 -6.84 7.33
CA ALA A 58 -4.32 -7.06 8.61
C ALA A 58 -5.18 -6.61 9.79
N THR A 59 -4.83 -7.10 10.97
CA THR A 59 -5.27 -6.56 12.27
C THR A 59 -4.17 -5.64 12.79
N VAL A 60 -4.55 -4.52 13.42
CA VAL A 60 -3.62 -3.54 14.00
C VAL A 60 -3.80 -3.41 15.51
N ASP A 61 -2.84 -2.81 16.19
CA ASP A 61 -2.92 -2.57 17.64
C ASP A 61 -4.15 -1.70 17.99
N ALA A 62 -5.01 -2.21 18.89
CA ALA A 62 -6.23 -1.53 19.31
C ALA A 62 -5.95 -0.29 20.19
N GLY A 63 -4.79 -0.25 20.83
CA GLY A 63 -4.34 0.80 21.75
C GLY A 63 -3.51 1.90 21.09
N TYR A 64 -3.56 2.04 19.75
CA TYR A 64 -2.87 3.13 19.07
C TYR A 64 -3.19 4.49 19.69
N SER A 65 -2.14 5.21 20.07
CA SER A 65 -2.26 6.49 20.74
C SER A 65 -1.38 7.53 20.09
N TYR A 66 -1.94 8.71 19.84
CA TYR A 66 -1.16 9.84 19.38
C TYR A 66 -0.13 10.34 20.40
N ALA A 67 -0.25 9.92 21.67
CA ALA A 67 0.71 10.23 22.72
C ALA A 67 2.05 9.48 22.56
N TRP A 68 2.14 8.53 21.62
CA TRP A 68 3.39 7.84 21.31
C TRP A 68 4.39 8.73 20.59
N PHE A 69 3.91 9.79 19.94
CA PHE A 69 4.76 10.74 19.22
C PHE A 69 5.07 11.95 20.12
N PRO A 70 6.33 12.43 20.15
CA PRO A 70 6.72 13.52 21.02
C PRO A 70 6.03 14.85 20.66
N GLY A 71 5.69 15.62 21.70
CA GLY A 71 5.12 16.96 21.57
C GLY A 71 3.70 16.98 21.02
N ASN A 72 3.41 17.97 20.19
CA ASN A 72 2.10 18.16 19.54
C ASN A 72 2.00 17.48 18.17
N PHE A 73 3.01 16.72 17.76
CA PHE A 73 2.98 15.99 16.51
C PHE A 73 1.96 14.85 16.59
N ARG A 74 1.13 14.70 15.56
CA ARG A 74 0.04 13.71 15.51
C ARG A 74 0.16 12.95 14.21
N VAL A 75 0.43 11.65 14.33
CA VAL A 75 0.45 10.74 13.19
C VAL A 75 -0.89 10.03 13.12
N PRO A 76 -1.76 10.33 12.15
CA PRO A 76 -2.89 9.47 11.87
C PRO A 76 -2.42 8.10 11.44
N ARG A 77 -3.11 7.06 11.91
CA ARG A 77 -3.04 5.77 11.24
C ARG A 77 -3.70 5.92 9.89
N ILE A 78 -2.93 5.73 8.83
CA ILE A 78 -3.41 5.76 7.45
C ILE A 78 -3.12 4.39 6.85
N ALA A 79 -4.11 3.83 6.15
CA ALA A 79 -3.94 2.68 5.28
C ALA A 79 -3.92 3.15 3.83
N CYS A 80 -2.81 2.96 3.14
CA CYS A 80 -2.68 3.25 1.72
C CYS A 80 -2.65 1.94 0.93
N ILE A 81 -3.13 1.97 -0.30
CA ILE A 81 -3.16 0.81 -1.19
C ILE A 81 -2.56 1.14 -2.55
N ALA A 82 -2.05 0.10 -3.21
CA ALA A 82 -1.74 0.11 -4.64
C ALA A 82 -2.36 -1.13 -5.28
N VAL A 83 -2.94 -0.95 -6.46
CA VAL A 83 -3.46 -2.05 -7.29
C VAL A 83 -2.45 -2.29 -8.39
N ASP A 84 -2.14 -3.55 -8.68
CA ASP A 84 -1.23 -3.88 -9.76
C ASP A 84 -1.85 -3.48 -11.11
N PRO A 85 -1.18 -2.59 -11.89
CA PRO A 85 -1.73 -2.13 -13.16
C PRO A 85 -1.78 -3.23 -14.23
N SER A 86 -1.08 -4.35 -14.03
CA SER A 86 -1.10 -5.52 -14.93
C SER A 86 -2.08 -6.62 -14.48
N ASP A 87 -2.54 -6.58 -13.22
CA ASP A 87 -3.43 -7.59 -12.64
C ASP A 87 -4.24 -6.97 -11.48
N SER A 88 -5.47 -6.52 -11.75
CA SER A 88 -6.36 -5.87 -10.77
C SER A 88 -6.61 -6.72 -9.52
N LYS A 89 -6.36 -8.02 -9.57
CA LYS A 89 -6.54 -8.94 -8.43
C LYS A 89 -5.43 -8.79 -7.40
N LYS A 90 -4.27 -8.25 -7.77
CA LYS A 90 -3.15 -8.05 -6.85
C LYS A 90 -3.25 -6.68 -6.20
N VAL A 91 -3.46 -6.68 -4.89
CA VAL A 91 -3.59 -5.47 -4.10
C VAL A 91 -2.53 -5.46 -3.02
N HIS A 92 -1.82 -4.35 -2.92
CA HIS A 92 -0.84 -4.06 -1.89
C HIS A 92 -1.46 -3.12 -0.86
N ALA A 93 -1.18 -3.34 0.42
CA ALA A 93 -1.59 -2.47 1.51
C ALA A 93 -0.38 -2.07 2.34
N VAL A 94 -0.33 -0.80 2.76
CA VAL A 94 0.67 -0.26 3.68
C VAL A 94 -0.01 0.52 4.79
N TRP A 95 0.45 0.37 6.03
CA TRP A 95 -0.08 1.09 7.18
C TRP A 95 1.01 1.28 8.24
N ALA A 96 0.80 2.26 9.13
CA ALA A 96 1.62 2.42 10.33
C ALA A 96 1.00 1.67 11.50
N ASP A 97 1.79 0.91 12.25
CA ASP A 97 1.34 0.27 13.49
C ASP A 97 2.48 0.14 14.51
N LYS A 98 2.11 -0.13 15.77
CA LYS A 98 3.07 -0.40 16.83
C LYS A 98 3.83 -1.69 16.54
N THR A 99 5.15 -1.61 16.59
CA THR A 99 6.03 -2.76 16.42
C THR A 99 6.44 -3.34 17.76
N ASN A 100 6.98 -2.51 18.65
CA ASN A 100 7.31 -2.89 20.02
C ASN A 100 7.32 -1.66 20.93
N ALA A 101 7.67 -1.88 22.20
CA ALA A 101 7.94 -0.81 23.15
C ALA A 101 9.26 -1.09 23.87
N VAL A 102 10.09 -0.06 24.02
CA VAL A 102 11.37 -0.12 24.74
C VAL A 102 11.31 0.94 25.85
N GLY A 103 11.12 0.48 27.08
CA GLY A 103 10.86 1.36 28.22
C GLY A 103 9.52 2.10 28.04
N SER A 104 9.55 3.44 28.11
CA SER A 104 8.37 4.30 27.90
C SER A 104 8.15 4.70 26.44
N ARG A 105 9.06 4.32 25.53
CA ARG A 105 8.97 4.64 24.10
C ARG A 105 8.30 3.51 23.35
N VAL A 106 7.39 3.87 22.46
CA VAL A 106 6.74 2.95 21.53
C VAL A 106 7.36 3.19 20.17
N ASN A 107 7.77 2.13 19.48
CA ASN A 107 8.23 2.20 18.11
C ASN A 107 7.05 1.93 17.18
N VAL A 108 6.86 2.81 16.20
CA VAL A 108 5.86 2.70 15.15
C VAL A 108 6.56 2.54 13.82
N ASP A 109 6.40 1.38 13.18
CA ASP A 109 6.94 1.13 11.85
C ASP A 109 5.84 1.02 10.80
N LEU A 110 6.24 1.08 9.53
CA LEU A 110 5.35 0.84 8.40
C LEU A 110 5.35 -0.64 8.04
N TYR A 111 4.16 -1.22 8.02
CA TYR A 111 3.92 -2.58 7.57
C TYR A 111 3.40 -2.61 6.15
N TRP A 112 3.82 -3.61 5.39
CA TRP A 112 3.32 -3.92 4.06
C TRP A 112 2.80 -5.35 3.98
N THR A 113 1.70 -5.55 3.26
CA THR A 113 1.27 -6.87 2.80
C THR A 113 0.69 -6.79 1.39
N MET A 114 0.44 -7.94 0.77
CA MET A 114 -0.29 -8.06 -0.48
C MET A 114 -1.15 -9.31 -0.55
N THR A 115 -2.16 -9.27 -1.41
CA THR A 115 -2.90 -10.45 -1.87
C THR A 115 -2.56 -10.76 -3.33
N GLU A 116 -2.55 -12.03 -3.70
CA GLU A 116 -2.45 -12.48 -5.09
C GLU A 116 -3.81 -12.51 -5.80
N ASP A 117 -4.91 -12.56 -5.04
CA ASP A 117 -6.26 -12.61 -5.61
C ASP A 117 -7.31 -11.96 -4.71
N ALA A 118 -7.55 -10.66 -4.93
CA ALA A 118 -8.59 -9.87 -4.26
C ALA A 118 -10.02 -10.21 -4.72
N THR A 119 -10.19 -11.13 -5.69
CA THR A 119 -11.49 -11.57 -6.22
C THR A 119 -11.95 -12.91 -5.64
N ALA A 120 -11.07 -13.60 -4.91
CA ALA A 120 -11.38 -14.88 -4.28
C ALA A 120 -12.49 -14.75 -3.21
N THR A 121 -13.31 -15.79 -3.06
CA THR A 121 -14.33 -15.88 -1.99
C THR A 121 -13.72 -15.75 -0.60
N THR A 122 -12.50 -16.29 -0.43
CA THR A 122 -11.66 -16.11 0.76
C THR A 122 -10.33 -15.53 0.32
N VAL A 123 -10.17 -14.22 0.49
CA VAL A 123 -8.93 -13.52 0.14
C VAL A 123 -7.86 -13.84 1.18
N SER A 124 -6.72 -14.37 0.71
CA SER A 124 -5.54 -14.55 1.53
C SER A 124 -4.57 -13.39 1.32
N TRP A 125 -3.97 -12.94 2.41
CA TRP A 125 -2.93 -11.91 2.41
C TRP A 125 -1.61 -12.54 2.87
N ARG A 126 -0.51 -12.06 2.32
CA ARG A 126 0.82 -12.45 2.79
C ARG A 126 1.02 -12.02 4.25
N THR A 127 1.95 -12.68 4.93
CA THR A 127 2.41 -12.22 6.26
C THR A 127 2.90 -10.77 6.13
N PRO A 128 2.43 -9.84 6.99
CA PRO A 128 2.92 -8.48 6.98
C PRO A 128 4.43 -8.39 7.23
N GLU A 129 5.09 -7.51 6.49
CA GLU A 129 6.53 -7.24 6.59
C GLU A 129 6.77 -5.78 6.98
N ILE A 130 7.80 -5.51 7.78
CA ILE A 130 8.20 -4.14 8.12
C ILE A 130 9.03 -3.55 6.98
N ILE A 131 8.59 -2.41 6.45
CA ILE A 131 9.31 -1.66 5.43
C ILE A 131 10.63 -1.17 6.04
N MET A 132 11.75 -1.62 5.49
CA MET A 132 13.11 -1.33 5.99
C MET A 132 13.42 -1.94 7.38
N GLY A 133 12.76 -3.02 7.79
CA GLY A 133 12.96 -3.65 9.11
C GLY A 133 14.31 -4.33 9.36
N GLY A 134 15.25 -4.28 8.41
CA GLY A 134 16.59 -4.90 8.54
C GLY A 134 17.62 -4.05 9.29
N GLU A 135 17.32 -2.78 9.56
CA GLU A 135 18.22 -1.86 10.27
C GLU A 135 17.70 -1.63 11.69
N SER A 136 18.47 -1.97 12.73
CA SER A 136 18.06 -1.76 14.15
C SER A 136 18.28 -0.30 14.58
N ILE A 137 17.67 0.64 13.86
CA ILE A 137 17.82 2.06 14.17
C ILE A 137 16.56 2.51 14.91
N GLU A 138 16.74 3.13 16.08
CA GLU A 138 15.64 3.73 16.84
C GLU A 138 14.95 4.84 16.02
N GLY A 139 13.61 4.85 16.06
CA GLY A 139 12.79 5.90 15.44
C GLY A 139 11.55 5.34 14.75
N ASP A 140 10.65 6.25 14.37
CA ASP A 140 9.34 5.89 13.81
C ASP A 140 9.30 6.11 12.30
N GLN A 141 8.48 5.31 11.60
CA GLN A 141 8.10 5.53 10.21
C GLN A 141 6.61 5.84 10.11
N PHE A 142 6.25 6.85 9.33
CA PHE A 142 4.85 7.27 9.23
C PHE A 142 4.52 8.02 7.95
N PHE A 143 3.23 8.32 7.76
CA PHE A 143 2.64 8.88 6.53
C PHE A 143 3.02 8.09 5.28
N PRO A 144 2.62 6.81 5.22
CA PRO A 144 2.95 6.00 4.06
C PRO A 144 2.19 6.51 2.83
N TRP A 145 2.83 6.36 1.68
CA TRP A 145 2.21 6.39 0.36
C TRP A 145 2.83 5.26 -0.46
N ILE A 146 1.99 4.57 -1.23
CA ILE A 146 2.43 3.46 -2.08
C ILE A 146 1.84 3.61 -3.48
N GLU A 147 2.67 3.33 -4.49
CA GLU A 147 2.26 3.15 -5.87
C GLU A 147 2.91 1.90 -6.46
N LYS A 148 2.25 1.29 -7.44
CA LYS A 148 2.84 0.22 -8.26
C LYS A 148 2.88 0.70 -9.70
N ASP A 149 4.06 0.67 -10.32
CA ASP A 149 4.19 1.11 -11.70
C ASP A 149 3.95 -0.02 -12.70
N ALA A 150 3.87 0.34 -13.98
CA ALA A 150 3.65 -0.60 -15.08
C ALA A 150 4.79 -1.62 -15.29
N HIS A 151 5.95 -1.42 -14.66
CA HIS A 151 7.05 -2.38 -14.67
C HIS A 151 7.01 -3.33 -13.46
N GLY A 152 5.94 -3.26 -12.66
CA GLY A 152 5.76 -4.08 -11.47
C GLY A 152 6.58 -3.62 -10.26
N ARG A 153 7.20 -2.44 -10.31
CA ARG A 153 7.97 -1.89 -9.18
C ARG A 153 7.04 -1.23 -8.18
N LEU A 154 7.32 -1.45 -6.89
CA LEU A 154 6.63 -0.75 -5.81
C LEU A 154 7.43 0.50 -5.43
N HIS A 155 6.73 1.63 -5.37
CA HIS A 155 7.27 2.91 -4.95
C HIS A 155 6.64 3.29 -3.62
N PHE A 156 7.47 3.49 -2.60
CA PHE A 156 7.05 3.94 -1.29
C PHE A 156 7.55 5.35 -1.05
N LEU A 157 6.70 6.20 -0.49
CA LEU A 157 7.05 7.51 0.03
C LEU A 157 6.59 7.58 1.49
N PHE A 158 7.48 7.93 2.40
CA PHE A 158 7.18 8.02 3.82
C PHE A 158 8.16 8.94 4.55
N ILE A 159 7.80 9.32 5.78
CA ILE A 159 8.72 9.98 6.71
C ILE A 159 9.40 8.91 7.55
N ASP A 160 10.73 8.96 7.62
CA ASP A 160 11.54 8.06 8.43
C ASP A 160 12.30 8.87 9.49
N GLY A 161 11.87 8.75 10.74
CA GLY A 161 12.52 9.37 11.88
C GLY A 161 13.88 8.75 12.24
N ARG A 162 14.17 7.53 11.77
CA ARG A 162 15.38 6.77 12.13
C ARG A 162 16.65 7.33 11.50
N ARG A 163 16.53 7.96 10.33
CA ARG A 163 17.69 8.48 9.55
C ARG A 163 18.01 9.95 9.82
N GLY A 164 17.24 10.63 10.68
CA GLY A 164 17.56 11.97 11.16
C GLY A 164 18.39 11.89 12.44
N ARG A 165 19.49 12.64 12.54
CA ARG A 165 20.19 12.85 13.82
C ARG A 165 19.27 13.63 14.78
N TRP A 166 18.39 12.93 15.48
CA TRP A 166 17.62 13.48 16.60
C TRP A 166 18.45 13.56 17.91
N ALA A 167 19.72 13.12 17.87
CA ALA A 167 20.67 13.33 18.94
C ALA A 167 21.20 14.79 18.94
N GLY A 168 20.37 15.74 19.39
CA GLY A 168 20.83 17.05 19.89
C GLY A 168 20.75 18.26 18.96
N ALA A 169 20.12 18.19 17.79
CA ALA A 169 19.87 19.36 16.95
C ALA A 169 18.50 19.99 17.26
N ASN A 170 18.42 21.33 17.18
CA ASN A 170 17.20 22.12 17.34
C ASN A 170 16.02 21.47 16.58
N PRO A 171 14.82 21.34 17.16
CA PRO A 171 13.66 20.73 16.51
C PRO A 171 13.16 21.49 15.26
N HIS A 172 13.72 22.66 14.97
CA HIS A 172 13.46 23.44 13.76
C HIS A 172 14.43 23.14 12.60
N ASP A 173 15.55 22.43 12.85
CA ASP A 173 16.61 22.17 11.86
C ASP A 173 16.72 20.68 11.46
N ALA A 174 15.88 19.81 12.01
CA ALA A 174 15.80 18.41 11.59
C ALA A 174 15.10 18.34 10.22
N ALA A 175 15.90 18.23 9.16
CA ALA A 175 15.43 17.83 7.85
C ALA A 175 14.72 16.46 7.99
N ASN A 176 13.40 16.49 8.10
CA ASN A 176 12.56 15.31 7.92
C ASN A 176 12.91 14.74 6.55
N GLY A 177 13.66 13.64 6.54
CA GLY A 177 13.98 12.95 5.30
C GLY A 177 12.68 12.40 4.75
N ILE A 178 12.15 13.03 3.71
CA ILE A 178 11.21 12.37 2.81
C ILE A 178 12.00 11.22 2.20
N ASN A 179 11.67 9.98 2.57
CA ASN A 179 12.32 8.81 2.04
C ASN A 179 11.48 8.24 0.91
N ALA A 180 12.16 7.92 -0.20
CA ALA A 180 11.58 7.17 -1.31
C ALA A 180 12.30 5.82 -1.43
N ARG A 181 11.55 4.74 -1.51
CA ARG A 181 12.09 3.39 -1.77
C ARG A 181 11.42 2.84 -3.02
N VAL A 182 12.23 2.26 -3.91
CA VAL A 182 11.74 1.50 -5.06
C VAL A 182 12.14 0.06 -4.87
N ASP A 183 11.16 -0.81 -4.64
CA ASP A 183 11.39 -2.24 -4.69
C ASP A 183 11.21 -2.71 -6.13
N ALA A 184 12.34 -3.04 -6.75
CA ALA A 184 12.32 -3.72 -8.04
C ALA A 184 11.83 -5.16 -7.83
N PRO A 185 10.90 -5.66 -8.65
CA PRO A 185 10.68 -7.10 -8.69
C PRO A 185 12.02 -7.76 -9.07
N ALA A 186 12.25 -8.99 -8.60
CA ALA A 186 13.31 -9.82 -9.15
C ALA A 186 13.21 -9.73 -10.68
N PRO A 187 14.33 -9.52 -11.42
CA PRO A 187 14.28 -9.30 -12.85
C PRO A 187 13.47 -10.42 -13.48
N ALA A 188 12.29 -10.08 -14.01
CA ALA A 188 11.52 -11.01 -14.80
C ALA A 188 12.49 -11.49 -15.89
N THR A 189 12.71 -12.79 -15.99
CA THR A 189 13.39 -13.37 -17.14
C THR A 189 12.65 -12.85 -18.35
N LEU A 190 13.24 -11.88 -19.05
CA LEU A 190 12.63 -11.29 -20.24
C LEU A 190 12.25 -12.47 -21.13
N PRO A 191 10.99 -12.56 -21.60
CA PRO A 191 10.62 -13.60 -22.52
C PRO A 191 11.61 -13.53 -23.68
N SER A 192 12.29 -14.65 -23.91
CA SER A 192 13.32 -14.79 -24.93
C SER A 192 12.78 -14.14 -26.21
N PRO A 193 13.47 -13.14 -26.79
CA PRO A 193 12.95 -12.41 -27.94
C PRO A 193 12.56 -13.45 -28.99
N CYS A 194 11.30 -13.40 -29.44
CA CYS A 194 10.74 -14.36 -30.38
C CYS A 194 11.72 -14.62 -31.53
N VAL A 195 12.43 -15.74 -31.47
CA VAL A 195 13.21 -16.29 -32.59
C VAL A 195 12.17 -16.86 -33.56
N GLY A 196 11.56 -15.99 -34.36
CA GLY A 196 10.45 -16.42 -35.21
C GLY A 196 9.80 -15.35 -36.07
N ALA A 197 10.49 -14.25 -36.40
CA ALA A 197 10.09 -13.42 -37.54
C ALA A 197 10.84 -13.90 -38.78
N GLU A 198 10.38 -15.03 -39.34
CA GLU A 198 10.80 -15.51 -40.65
C GLU A 198 10.44 -14.43 -41.69
N ARG A 199 11.47 -13.79 -42.25
CA ARG A 199 11.33 -12.80 -43.33
C ARG A 199 10.68 -13.48 -44.55
N ARG A 200 9.38 -13.29 -44.74
CA ARG A 200 8.75 -13.63 -46.03
C ARG A 200 9.30 -12.69 -47.10
N ASN A 201 10.08 -13.27 -48.00
CA ASN A 201 10.66 -12.64 -49.18
C ASN A 201 9.57 -12.34 -50.22
N PRO A 202 9.27 -11.07 -50.58
CA PRO A 202 8.28 -10.74 -51.58
C PRO A 202 8.94 -10.71 -52.97
N ALA A 203 9.28 -11.87 -53.53
CA ALA A 203 9.77 -11.95 -54.90
C ALA A 203 9.44 -13.30 -55.54
N ARG A 204 8.25 -13.39 -56.17
CA ARG A 204 7.96 -14.14 -57.41
C ARG A 204 6.47 -14.06 -57.73
N ARG A 205 6.10 -13.07 -58.53
CA ARG A 205 4.99 -13.18 -59.48
C ARG A 205 5.61 -13.17 -60.87
N THR A 206 5.56 -14.31 -61.55
CA THR A 206 5.68 -14.39 -63.00
C THR A 206 4.31 -14.76 -63.55
N CYS A 207 3.97 -14.13 -64.68
CA CYS A 207 2.80 -14.40 -65.52
C CYS A 207 2.72 -15.87 -65.95
#